data_AF-A0A6I0EA71-F1
#
_entry.id   AF-A0A6I0EA71-F1
#
_cell.length_a   1.000
_cell.length_b   1.000
_cell.length_c   1.000
_cell.angle_alpha   90.00
_cell.angle_beta   90.00
_cell.angle_gamma   90.00
#
_symmetry.space_group_name_H-M   'P 1'
#
loop_
_entity.id
_entity.type
_entity.pdbx_description
1 polymer ?
#
loop_
_entity_poly.entity_id
_entity_poly.type
_entity_poly.pdbx_seq_one_letter_code
_entity_poly.pdbx_strand_id
1 'polypeptide(L)'
;MYRSILAAIGFAALAASGPALAGGVTEGAELEHARANARAGGPVSERDAELLERYGCSSGTRSSFCRDQAYGVRWYRSHRRARRHY
;
A
#
# COMPACT_ATOMS: atom_id res chain seq x y z
N MET A 1 -13.42 -18.39 -47.99
CA MET A 1 -12.09 -18.01 -47.47
C MET A 1 -12.13 -16.85 -46.45
N TYR A 2 -13.31 -16.30 -46.13
CA TYR A 2 -13.50 -15.19 -45.17
C TYR A 2 -13.66 -15.65 -43.71
N ARG A 3 -14.05 -16.93 -43.51
CA ARG A 3 -14.30 -17.53 -42.19
C ARG A 3 -13.01 -17.79 -41.42
N SER A 4 -11.92 -18.11 -42.12
CA SER A 4 -10.58 -18.31 -41.55
C SER A 4 -9.91 -16.99 -41.16
N ILE A 5 -10.22 -15.89 -41.85
CA ILE A 5 -9.71 -14.55 -41.51
C ILE A 5 -10.33 -14.07 -40.19
N LEU A 6 -11.63 -14.29 -40.00
CA LEU A 6 -12.32 -13.93 -38.75
C LEU A 6 -11.78 -14.72 -37.54
N ALA A 7 -11.45 -16.00 -37.72
CA ALA A 7 -10.85 -16.82 -36.67
C ALA A 7 -9.45 -16.32 -36.25
N ALA A 8 -8.63 -15.88 -37.21
CA ALA A 8 -7.30 -15.34 -36.95
C ALA A 8 -7.36 -14.01 -36.16
N ILE A 9 -8.34 -13.15 -36.46
CA ILE A 9 -8.54 -11.88 -35.75
C ILE A 9 -9.01 -12.11 -34.32
N GLY A 10 -9.92 -13.07 -34.10
CA GLY A 10 -10.35 -13.46 -32.76
C GLY A 10 -9.21 -13.99 -31.89
N PHE A 11 -8.29 -14.77 -32.48
CA PHE A 11 -7.13 -15.30 -31.78
C PHE A 11 -6.08 -14.23 -31.45
N ALA A 12 -5.89 -13.24 -32.35
CA ALA A 12 -5.01 -12.10 -32.10
C ALA A 12 -5.52 -11.18 -30.97
N ALA A 13 -6.85 -11.00 -30.86
CA ALA A 13 -7.45 -10.25 -29.74
C ALA A 13 -7.27 -10.97 -28.39
N LEU A 14 -7.28 -12.31 -28.39
CA LEU A 14 -7.05 -13.12 -27.18
C LEU A 14 -5.56 -13.17 -26.78
N ALA A 15 -4.63 -13.03 -27.72
CA ALA A 15 -3.21 -12.86 -27.41
C ALA A 15 -2.89 -11.47 -26.82
N ALA A 16 -3.76 -10.49 -27.06
CA ALA A 16 -3.64 -9.14 -26.50
C ALA A 16 -4.23 -9.00 -25.08
N SER A 17 -5.02 -9.97 -24.60
CA SER A 17 -5.29 -10.09 -23.17
C SER A 17 -4.00 -10.58 -22.50
N GLY A 18 -3.14 -9.63 -22.14
CA GLY A 18 -1.95 -9.89 -21.34
C GLY A 18 -2.32 -10.68 -20.08
N PRO A 19 -1.34 -11.36 -19.46
CA PRO A 19 -1.61 -12.09 -18.22
C PRO A 19 -2.22 -11.09 -17.25
N ALA A 20 -3.44 -11.35 -16.79
CA ALA A 20 -3.91 -10.75 -15.55
C ALA A 20 -2.81 -11.07 -14.55
N LEU A 21 -2.11 -10.02 -14.11
CA LEU A 21 -0.96 -10.14 -13.22
C LEU A 21 -1.45 -10.81 -11.93
N ALA A 22 -1.43 -12.14 -11.92
CA ALA A 22 -1.33 -12.98 -10.74
C ALA A 22 0.13 -12.99 -10.25
N GLY A 23 0.86 -11.89 -10.50
CA GLY A 23 2.12 -11.59 -9.85
C GLY A 23 1.77 -11.08 -8.47
N GLY A 24 2.36 -11.69 -7.45
CA GLY A 24 2.08 -11.47 -6.04
C GLY A 24 1.80 -10.01 -5.71
N VAL A 25 0.82 -9.80 -4.82
CA VAL A 25 0.49 -8.52 -4.19
C VAL A 25 1.76 -7.69 -4.09
N THR A 26 1.85 -6.68 -4.94
CA THR A 26 3.02 -5.82 -4.93
C THR A 26 3.09 -5.17 -3.55
N GLU A 27 4.28 -4.81 -3.08
CA GLU A 27 4.45 -4.16 -1.77
C GLU A 27 3.51 -2.93 -1.63
N GLY A 28 3.19 -2.25 -2.74
CA GLY A 28 2.19 -1.19 -2.78
C GLY A 28 0.75 -1.67 -2.52
N ALA A 29 0.35 -2.81 -3.07
CA ALA A 29 -0.96 -3.40 -2.79
C ALA A 29 -1.07 -3.90 -1.34
N GLU A 30 0.00 -4.50 -0.80
CA GLU A 30 0.05 -4.88 0.62
C GLU A 30 -0.03 -3.65 1.53
N LEU A 31 0.65 -2.56 1.18
CA LEU A 31 0.61 -1.31 1.94
C LEU A 31 -0.78 -0.69 1.95
N GLU A 32 -1.48 -0.69 0.82
CA GLU A 32 -2.86 -0.19 0.78
C GLU A 32 -3.80 -1.06 1.59
N HIS A 33 -3.58 -2.38 1.60
CA HIS A 33 -4.31 -3.30 2.46
C HIS A 33 -4.02 -3.03 3.95
N ALA A 34 -2.75 -2.86 4.32
CA ALA A 34 -2.35 -2.51 5.68
C ALA A 34 -2.95 -1.16 6.12
N ARG A 35 -3.03 -0.18 5.22
CA ARG A 35 -3.71 1.11 5.48
C ARG A 35 -5.21 0.95 5.65
N ALA A 36 -5.86 0.08 4.89
CA ALA A 36 -7.28 -0.23 5.07
C ALA A 36 -7.53 -0.85 6.45
N ASN A 37 -6.71 -1.82 6.85
CA ASN A 37 -6.76 -2.43 8.18
C ASN A 37 -6.50 -1.40 9.29
N ALA A 38 -5.52 -0.53 9.11
CA ALA A 38 -5.26 0.58 10.02
C ALA A 38 -6.48 1.51 10.16
N ARG A 39 -7.22 1.80 9.10
CA ARG A 39 -8.47 2.58 9.19
C ARG A 39 -9.58 1.84 9.94
N ALA A 40 -9.62 0.51 9.81
CA ALA A 40 -10.61 -0.32 10.48
C ALA A 40 -10.32 -0.54 11.98
N GLY A 41 -9.08 -0.38 12.42
CA GLY A 41 -8.72 -0.51 13.83
C GLY A 41 -7.23 -0.68 14.14
N GLY A 42 -6.42 -1.04 13.15
CA GLY A 42 -4.99 -1.28 13.34
C GLY A 42 -4.45 -2.36 12.40
N PRO A 43 -3.13 -2.62 12.44
CA PRO A 43 -2.55 -3.74 11.71
C PRO A 43 -3.11 -5.06 12.25
N VAL A 44 -3.48 -5.97 11.35
CA VAL A 44 -4.01 -7.31 11.70
C VAL A 44 -2.96 -8.41 11.53
N SER A 45 -1.80 -8.06 10.96
CA SER A 45 -0.66 -8.95 10.74
C SER A 45 0.65 -8.25 11.08
N GLU A 46 1.70 -9.02 11.35
CA GLU A 46 3.06 -8.49 11.53
C GLU A 46 3.56 -7.78 10.27
N ARG A 47 3.17 -8.30 9.09
CA ARG A 47 3.49 -7.70 7.80
C ARG A 47 2.86 -6.32 7.63
N ASP A 48 1.61 -6.14 8.06
CA ASP A 48 0.95 -4.84 8.05
C ASP A 48 1.66 -3.83 8.96
N ALA A 49 2.06 -4.27 10.15
CA ALA A 49 2.81 -3.43 11.08
C ALA A 49 4.15 -2.99 10.47
N GLU A 50 4.89 -3.91 9.86
CA GLU A 50 6.16 -3.61 9.17
C GLU A 50 5.96 -2.58 8.04
N LEU A 51 4.93 -2.78 7.21
CA LEU A 51 4.64 -1.87 6.10
C LEU A 51 4.25 -0.47 6.60
N LEU A 52 3.45 -0.40 7.67
CA LEU A 52 3.05 0.87 8.26
C LEU A 52 4.19 1.55 9.02
N GLU A 53 5.14 0.81 9.59
CA GLU A 53 6.38 1.36 10.16
C GLU A 53 7.30 1.95 9.09
N ARG A 54 7.43 1.24 7.96
CA ARG A 54 8.32 1.63 6.87
C ARG A 54 7.77 2.79 6.04
N TYR A 55 6.48 2.75 5.69
CA TYR A 55 5.86 3.69 4.75
C TYR A 55 4.90 4.68 5.43
N GLY A 56 4.55 4.45 6.68
CA GLY A 56 3.65 5.30 7.43
C GLY A 56 2.17 5.08 7.11
N CYS A 57 1.36 5.53 8.05
CA CYS A 57 -0.09 5.53 7.92
C CYS A 57 -0.61 6.69 7.06
N SER A 58 -1.81 6.53 6.48
CA SER A 58 -2.50 7.64 5.82
C SER A 58 -2.87 8.74 6.82
N SER A 59 -2.84 10.00 6.38
CA SER A 59 -3.27 11.14 7.19
C SER A 59 -4.71 10.94 7.68
N GLY A 60 -4.96 11.19 8.98
CA GLY A 60 -6.29 11.05 9.58
C GLY A 60 -6.70 9.62 9.98
N THR A 61 -5.83 8.62 9.83
CA THR A 61 -6.11 7.25 10.27
C THR A 61 -6.23 7.19 11.79
N ARG A 62 -7.42 6.86 12.31
CA ARG A 62 -7.73 6.81 13.75
C ARG A 62 -7.38 5.46 14.39
N SER A 63 -6.19 4.91 14.13
CA SER A 63 -5.70 3.73 14.85
C SER A 63 -4.76 4.13 15.98
N SER A 64 -4.75 3.36 17.06
CA SER A 64 -3.77 3.52 18.15
C SER A 64 -2.34 3.41 17.60
N PHE A 65 -2.08 2.38 16.79
CA PHE A 65 -0.78 2.13 16.16
C PHE A 65 -0.24 3.34 15.39
N CYS A 66 -1.04 3.91 14.50
CA CYS A 66 -0.65 5.07 13.69
C CYS A 66 -0.47 6.34 14.54
N ARG A 67 -1.27 6.48 15.59
CA ARG A 67 -1.20 7.61 16.51
C ARG A 67 0.09 7.55 17.35
N ASP A 68 0.43 6.36 17.86
CA ASP A 68 1.64 6.16 18.68
C ASP A 68 2.91 6.38 17.83
N GLN A 69 2.90 5.89 16.58
CA GLN A 69 3.95 6.17 15.62
C GLN A 69 4.11 7.69 15.36
N ALA A 70 3.00 8.41 15.19
CA ALA A 70 3.03 9.87 14.99
C ALA A 70 3.51 10.63 16.24
N TYR A 71 3.18 10.16 17.44
CA TYR A 71 3.64 10.77 18.70
C TYR A 71 5.15 10.68 18.88
N GLY A 72 5.76 9.53 18.58
CA GLY A 72 7.21 9.34 18.69
C GLY A 72 8.00 10.32 17.82
N VAL A 73 7.59 10.49 16.57
CA VAL A 73 8.22 11.43 15.63
C VAL A 73 8.03 12.89 16.07
N ARG A 74 6.85 13.24 16.59
CA ARG A 74 6.55 14.61 17.04
C ARG A 74 7.38 14.99 18.27
N TRP A 75 7.50 14.09 19.25
CA TRP A 75 8.28 14.32 20.46
C TRP A 75 9.77 14.53 20.15
N TYR A 76 10.34 13.70 19.26
CA TYR A 76 11.73 13.86 18.85
C TYR A 76 11.98 15.21 18.15
N ARG A 77 11.05 15.67 17.30
CA ARG A 77 11.16 16.97 16.61
C ARG A 77 11.05 18.16 17.57
N SER A 78 10.18 18.12 18.58
CA SER A 78 10.05 19.22 19.54
C SER A 78 11.31 19.36 20.41
N HIS A 79 11.85 18.24 20.89
CA HIS A 79 13.09 18.22 21.67
C HIS A 79 14.29 18.78 20.89
N ARG A 80 14.40 18.47 19.59
CA ARG A 80 15.49 18.99 18.76
C ARG A 80 15.41 20.50 18.54
N ARG A 81 14.20 21.07 18.47
CA ARG A 81 14.01 22.53 18.38
C ARG A 81 14.37 23.23 19.69
N ALA A 82 13.97 22.67 20.83
CA ALA A 82 14.32 23.21 22.14
C ALA A 82 15.84 23.32 22.35
N ARG A 83 16.61 22.32 21.88
CA ARG A 83 18.07 22.33 21.94
C ARG A 83 18.77 23.30 20.98
N ARG A 84 18.07 23.88 20.00
CA ARG A 84 18.64 24.89 19.08
C ARG A 84 18.45 26.33 19.56
N HIS A 85 17.59 26.54 20.54
CA HIS A 85 17.29 27.87 21.09
C HIS A 85 18.06 28.15 22.40
N TYR A 86 18.86 27.20 22.87
CA TYR A 86 19.89 27.36 23.88
C TYR A 86 21.26 27.41 23.19
#